data_AF-A0A2N2I904-F1
#
_entry.id   AF-A0A2N2I904-F1
#
_cell.length_a   1.000
_cell.length_b   1.000
_cell.length_c   1.000
_cell.angle_alpha   90.00
_cell.angle_beta   90.00
_cell.angle_gamma   90.00
#
_symmetry.space_group_name_H-M   'P 1'
#
loop_
_entity.id
_entity.type
_entity.pdbx_description
1 polymer ?
#
loop_
_entity_poly.entity_id
_entity_poly.type
_entity_poly.pdbx_seq_one_letter_code
_entity_poly.pdbx_strand_id
1 'polypeptide(L)'
;IDCEDRDCMNTPACGIISPEICDNGMDDDRDGLIDCEDDECLNDPACMLVGECDAVYLTGCSLPLQRCYFQRSDYLGHCLWAFGNAGIGEACNTETDCQQGLFCNGYNKVCLQLCHTAMTGECPPNQTCRTVPAWGASPYGGCQ
;
A
#
# COMPACT_ATOMS: atom_id res chain seq x y z
N ILE A 1 12.36 20.54 -32.08
CA ILE A 1 13.40 19.59 -31.62
C ILE A 1 13.50 19.79 -30.13
N ASP A 2 12.58 19.12 -29.47
CA ASP A 2 12.37 19.03 -28.03
C ASP A 2 12.34 17.52 -27.68
N CYS A 3 12.19 17.18 -26.41
CA CYS A 3 12.16 15.80 -25.96
C CYS A 3 10.88 15.03 -26.37
N GLU A 4 9.91 15.69 -27.01
CA GLU A 4 8.74 15.05 -27.61
C GLU A 4 9.01 14.60 -29.06
N ASP A 5 10.18 14.95 -29.60
CA ASP A 5 10.65 14.55 -30.92
C ASP A 5 11.25 13.12 -30.88
N ARG A 6 10.65 12.19 -31.64
CA ARG A 6 11.06 10.77 -31.72
C ARG A 6 12.53 10.59 -32.08
N ASP A 7 13.10 11.53 -32.83
CA ASP A 7 14.50 11.45 -33.27
C ASP A 7 15.48 11.90 -32.16
N CYS A 8 14.98 12.42 -31.03
CA CYS A 8 15.77 12.94 -29.91
C CYS A 8 15.69 12.14 -28.61
N MET A 9 14.81 11.13 -28.51
CA MET A 9 14.57 10.35 -27.28
C MET A 9 15.79 9.56 -26.75
N ASN A 10 16.81 9.34 -27.59
CA ASN A 10 18.04 8.61 -27.20
C ASN A 10 19.29 9.50 -27.23
N THR A 11 19.12 10.82 -27.19
CA THR A 11 20.25 11.76 -27.22
C THR A 11 20.67 12.13 -25.80
N PRO A 12 21.98 12.31 -25.52
CA PRO A 12 22.47 12.69 -24.18
C PRO A 12 21.91 14.03 -23.66
N ALA A 13 21.37 14.86 -24.55
CA ALA A 13 20.74 16.14 -24.20
C ALA A 13 19.30 15.98 -23.66
N CYS A 14 18.66 14.83 -23.90
CA CYS A 14 17.32 14.50 -23.40
C CYS A 14 17.36 13.57 -22.16
N GLY A 15 18.56 13.30 -21.64
CA GLY A 15 18.79 12.45 -20.46
C GLY A 15 19.41 11.11 -20.87
N ILE A 16 20.55 10.78 -20.28
CA ILE A 16 20.92 9.38 -20.15
C ILE A 16 19.91 8.83 -19.16
N ILE A 17 18.99 7.98 -19.64
CA ILE A 17 18.07 7.23 -18.79
C ILE A 17 18.96 6.40 -17.86
N SER A 18 19.13 6.87 -16.63
CA SER A 18 19.71 6.03 -15.59
C SER A 18 18.67 4.95 -15.33
N PRO A 19 19.05 3.68 -15.18
CA PRO A 19 18.11 2.68 -14.70
C PRO A 19 17.47 3.17 -13.41
N GLU A 20 16.15 3.03 -13.30
CA GLU A 20 15.41 3.42 -12.11
C GLU A 20 15.97 2.69 -10.87
N ILE A 21 16.18 3.42 -9.76
CA ILE A 21 16.53 2.82 -8.48
C ILE A 21 15.25 2.70 -7.68
N CYS A 22 14.62 1.53 -7.78
CA CYS A 22 13.27 1.22 -7.35
C CYS A 22 12.95 1.31 -5.83
N ASP A 23 13.84 1.87 -5.02
CA ASP A 23 13.71 1.97 -3.56
C ASP A 23 14.26 3.26 -2.95
N ASN A 24 14.56 4.28 -3.75
CA ASN A 24 15.24 5.50 -3.29
C ASN A 24 14.31 6.72 -3.09
N GLY A 25 13.04 6.62 -3.47
CA GLY A 25 12.07 7.70 -3.32
C GLY A 25 12.20 8.82 -4.36
N MET A 26 12.88 8.57 -5.48
CA MET A 26 13.12 9.52 -6.56
C MET A 26 12.72 8.91 -7.90
N ASP A 27 12.44 9.78 -8.86
CA ASP A 27 12.27 9.47 -10.28
C ASP A 27 13.65 9.64 -10.93
N ASP A 28 14.43 8.56 -11.02
CA ASP A 28 15.82 8.58 -11.47
C ASP A 28 15.94 8.63 -12.98
N ASP A 29 14.94 8.07 -13.66
CA ASP A 29 14.85 7.96 -15.11
C ASP A 29 14.14 9.18 -15.76
N ARG A 30 13.36 9.93 -14.96
CA ARG A 30 12.61 11.16 -15.27
C ARG A 30 11.42 10.99 -16.18
N ASP A 31 10.80 9.81 -16.18
CA ASP A 31 9.57 9.56 -16.92
C ASP A 31 8.30 10.04 -16.18
N GLY A 32 8.46 10.45 -14.91
CA GLY A 32 7.40 10.96 -14.05
C GLY A 32 6.79 9.91 -13.12
N LEU A 33 7.31 8.70 -13.13
CA LEU A 33 7.00 7.61 -12.20
C LEU A 33 8.13 7.52 -11.15
N ILE A 34 7.80 7.04 -9.94
CA ILE A 34 8.76 6.95 -8.82
C ILE A 34 8.75 5.53 -8.29
N ASP A 35 9.93 4.93 -8.13
CA ASP A 35 10.11 3.61 -7.50
C ASP A 35 9.14 2.55 -8.07
N CYS A 36 8.32 1.91 -7.23
CA CYS A 36 7.38 0.87 -7.64
C CYS A 36 6.16 1.37 -8.43
N GLU A 37 6.00 2.69 -8.58
CA GLU A 37 5.05 3.26 -9.55
C GLU A 37 5.65 3.27 -10.97
N ASP A 38 6.95 3.04 -11.12
CA ASP A 38 7.68 2.91 -12.38
C ASP A 38 7.55 1.49 -12.98
N ASP A 39 7.26 1.42 -14.28
CA ASP A 39 7.11 0.17 -15.03
C ASP A 39 8.45 -0.61 -15.14
N GLU A 40 9.59 0.08 -15.08
CA GLU A 40 10.93 -0.51 -15.04
C GLU A 40 11.17 -1.26 -13.72
N CYS A 41 10.46 -0.88 -12.66
CA CYS A 41 10.54 -1.47 -11.32
C CYS A 41 9.61 -2.66 -11.09
N LEU A 42 8.79 -3.05 -12.08
CA LEU A 42 7.83 -4.17 -11.97
C LEU A 42 8.47 -5.51 -11.56
N ASN A 43 9.75 -5.70 -11.85
CA ASN A 43 10.50 -6.91 -11.50
C ASN A 43 11.64 -6.63 -10.51
N ASP A 44 11.65 -5.47 -9.86
CA ASP A 44 12.65 -5.19 -8.84
C ASP A 44 12.25 -5.85 -7.52
N PRO A 45 13.15 -6.55 -6.80
CA PRO A 45 12.84 -7.17 -5.51
C PRO A 45 12.25 -6.22 -4.47
N ALA A 46 12.58 -4.92 -4.50
CA ALA A 46 11.96 -3.89 -3.67
C ALA A 46 10.46 -3.78 -3.94
N CYS A 47 10.04 -3.97 -5.19
CA CYS A 47 8.64 -3.90 -5.64
C CYS A 47 7.96 -5.28 -5.74
N MET A 48 8.74 -6.37 -5.79
CA MET A 48 8.25 -7.75 -5.80
C MET A 48 8.04 -8.35 -4.41
N LEU A 49 8.65 -7.77 -3.37
CA LEU A 49 8.48 -8.20 -1.98
C LEU A 49 7.88 -7.07 -1.15
N VAL A 50 6.58 -6.94 -1.32
CA VAL A 50 5.76 -6.41 -0.25
C VAL A 50 5.93 -7.33 0.96
N GLY A 51 6.73 -6.92 1.94
CA GLY A 51 6.88 -7.68 3.17
C GLY A 51 5.50 -7.96 3.76
N GLU A 52 5.24 -9.22 4.16
CA GLU A 52 4.06 -9.51 4.95
C GLU A 52 4.20 -8.80 6.30
N CYS A 53 3.10 -8.21 6.76
CA CYS A 53 3.09 -7.46 8.00
C CYS A 53 1.79 -7.68 8.76
N ASP A 54 1.85 -7.43 10.05
CA ASP A 54 0.69 -7.37 10.90
C ASP A 54 -0.01 -6.02 10.72
N ALA A 55 -1.15 -5.99 10.01
CA ALA A 55 -1.89 -4.77 9.72
C ALA A 55 -2.62 -4.16 10.93
N VAL A 56 -2.65 -4.82 12.09
CA VAL A 56 -3.24 -4.28 13.33
C VAL A 56 -2.14 -3.74 14.26
N TYR A 57 -1.08 -4.52 14.49
CA TYR A 57 0.04 -4.12 15.34
C TYR A 57 1.13 -3.32 14.60
N LEU A 58 1.03 -3.23 13.28
CA LEU A 58 1.93 -2.48 12.41
C LEU A 58 3.38 -2.97 12.51
N THR A 59 3.55 -4.29 12.52
CA THR A 59 4.86 -4.95 12.62
C THR A 59 5.16 -5.75 11.36
N GLY A 60 6.44 -5.93 11.00
CA GLY A 60 6.87 -6.75 9.85
C GLY A 60 7.54 -5.94 8.73
N CYS A 61 7.15 -4.68 8.54
CA CYS A 61 7.81 -3.81 7.57
C CYS A 61 9.21 -3.43 8.06
N SER A 62 10.22 -3.76 7.25
CA SER A 62 11.63 -3.58 7.57
C SER A 62 12.28 -2.46 6.76
N LEU A 63 11.62 -1.98 5.69
CA LEU A 63 12.14 -0.91 4.86
C LEU A 63 11.68 0.47 5.38
N PRO A 64 12.50 1.51 5.19
CA PRO A 64 12.12 2.88 5.51
C PRO A 64 10.85 3.29 4.77
N LEU A 65 9.98 4.05 5.45
CA LEU A 65 8.76 4.64 4.90
C LEU A 65 7.65 3.67 4.47
N GLN A 66 7.91 2.36 4.43
CA GLN A 66 6.85 1.38 4.26
C GLN A 66 5.85 1.43 5.41
N ARG A 67 4.57 1.35 5.05
CA ARG A 67 3.46 1.25 5.98
C ARG A 67 2.73 -0.07 5.76
N CYS A 68 2.31 -0.65 6.88
CA CYS A 68 1.53 -1.88 6.84
C CYS A 68 0.06 -1.58 6.57
N TYR A 69 -0.46 -2.15 5.49
CA TYR A 69 -1.85 -2.03 5.07
C TYR A 69 -2.45 -3.41 4.81
N PHE A 70 -3.70 -3.58 5.23
CA PHE A 70 -4.51 -4.73 4.80
C PHE A 70 -4.84 -4.60 3.31
N GLN A 71 -4.75 -5.68 2.54
CA GLN A 71 -5.08 -5.67 1.10
C GLN A 71 -6.21 -6.64 0.78
N ARG A 72 -7.11 -6.23 -0.13
CA ARG A 72 -8.25 -7.07 -0.57
C ARG A 72 -7.88 -8.10 -1.64
N SER A 73 -6.67 -8.08 -2.17
CA SER A 73 -6.17 -9.07 -3.13
C SER A 73 -6.11 -10.47 -2.51
N ASP A 74 -5.67 -10.55 -1.26
CA ASP A 74 -5.45 -11.81 -0.53
C ASP A 74 -5.90 -11.77 0.94
N TYR A 75 -6.41 -10.63 1.40
CA TYR A 75 -6.88 -10.40 2.77
C TYR A 75 -5.80 -10.57 3.82
N LEU A 76 -4.56 -10.18 3.49
CA LEU A 76 -3.41 -10.15 4.39
C LEU A 76 -2.85 -8.73 4.55
N GLY A 77 -1.92 -8.58 5.49
CA GLY A 77 -1.20 -7.33 5.72
C GLY A 77 0.07 -7.28 4.91
N HIS A 78 0.29 -6.13 4.28
CA HIS A 78 1.30 -5.90 3.25
C HIS A 78 2.00 -4.57 3.47
N CYS A 79 3.33 -4.58 3.40
CA CYS A 79 4.16 -3.38 3.45
C CYS A 79 4.16 -2.60 2.14
N LEU A 80 3.50 -1.45 2.13
CA LEU A 80 3.34 -0.63 0.95
C LEU A 80 3.88 0.78 1.19
N TRP A 81 4.37 1.43 0.14
CA TRP A 81 4.70 2.85 0.13
C TRP A 81 3.45 3.71 -0.06
N ALA A 82 2.48 3.54 0.84
CA ALA A 82 1.24 4.31 0.85
C ALA A 82 1.11 5.15 2.12
N PHE A 83 0.43 6.29 2.03
CA PHE A 83 0.35 7.26 3.13
C PHE A 83 -1.09 7.72 3.42
N GLY A 84 -2.04 6.79 3.40
CA GLY A 84 -3.44 7.05 3.73
C GLY A 84 -3.60 7.77 5.08
N ASN A 85 -4.49 8.76 5.08
CA ASN A 85 -4.74 9.65 6.19
C ASN A 85 -6.21 9.64 6.65
N ALA A 86 -7.10 8.93 5.95
CA ALA A 86 -8.51 8.87 6.29
C ALA A 86 -8.72 8.08 7.59
N GLY A 87 -9.30 8.74 8.58
CA GLY A 87 -9.62 8.19 9.89
C GLY A 87 -10.91 7.35 9.88
N ILE A 88 -11.25 6.77 11.02
CA ILE A 88 -12.47 5.96 11.19
C ILE A 88 -13.72 6.76 10.81
N GLY A 89 -14.53 6.20 9.91
CA GLY A 89 -15.76 6.81 9.40
C GLY A 89 -15.56 7.81 8.26
N GLU A 90 -14.32 8.12 7.88
CA GLU A 90 -14.01 8.97 6.72
C GLU A 90 -14.07 8.16 5.42
N ALA A 91 -14.29 8.87 4.31
CA ALA A 91 -14.47 8.25 3.00
C ALA A 91 -13.17 7.64 2.46
N CYS A 92 -13.31 6.52 1.76
CA CYS A 92 -12.20 5.80 1.13
C CYS A 92 -12.66 5.12 -0.16
N ASN A 93 -11.73 4.91 -1.08
CA ASN A 93 -11.91 4.09 -2.27
C ASN A 93 -11.19 2.74 -2.13
N THR A 94 -9.97 2.80 -1.60
CA THR A 94 -9.01 1.70 -1.41
C THR A 94 -8.52 1.64 0.03
N GLU A 95 -7.83 0.56 0.38
CA GLU A 95 -7.29 0.34 1.72
C GLU A 95 -6.20 1.34 2.11
N THR A 96 -5.41 1.74 1.11
CA THR A 96 -4.31 2.69 1.24
C THR A 96 -4.77 4.14 1.40
N ASP A 97 -6.06 4.43 1.27
CA ASP A 97 -6.63 5.74 1.60
C ASP A 97 -6.77 5.95 3.12
N CYS A 98 -6.96 4.84 3.84
CA CYS A 98 -7.17 4.85 5.28
C CYS A 98 -5.86 4.99 6.06
N GLN A 99 -5.95 5.38 7.34
CA GLN A 99 -4.81 5.25 8.25
C GLN A 99 -4.45 3.78 8.49
N GLN A 100 -3.21 3.51 8.89
CA GLN A 100 -2.77 2.17 9.27
C GLN A 100 -3.63 1.60 10.42
N GLY A 101 -3.84 0.28 10.44
CA GLY A 101 -4.76 -0.35 11.40
C GLY A 101 -6.22 -0.28 10.99
N LEU A 102 -6.53 0.36 9.86
CA LEU A 102 -7.87 0.47 9.30
C LEU A 102 -7.97 -0.29 7.97
N PHE A 103 -9.21 -0.50 7.54
CA PHE A 103 -9.55 -0.98 6.21
C PHE A 103 -10.75 -0.19 5.67
N CYS A 104 -10.81 -0.03 4.35
CA CYS A 104 -11.90 0.55 3.61
C CYS A 104 -13.03 -0.45 3.43
N ASN A 105 -14.19 -0.17 4.01
CA ASN A 105 -15.36 -1.02 3.85
C ASN A 105 -15.87 -0.96 2.39
N GLY A 106 -15.93 -2.13 1.74
CA GLY A 106 -16.34 -2.25 0.34
C GLY A 106 -17.79 -1.84 0.04
N TYR A 107 -18.68 -1.83 1.04
CA TYR A 107 -20.10 -1.53 0.87
C TYR A 107 -20.43 -0.04 0.99
N ASN A 108 -19.96 0.60 2.06
CA ASN A 108 -20.28 2.00 2.37
C ASN A 108 -19.09 2.95 2.19
N LYS A 109 -17.94 2.46 1.73
CA LYS A 109 -16.78 3.27 1.35
C LYS A 109 -16.28 4.18 2.46
N VAL A 110 -16.26 3.65 3.69
CA VAL A 110 -15.66 4.33 4.85
C VAL A 110 -14.61 3.47 5.52
N CYS A 111 -13.61 4.11 6.11
CA CYS A 111 -12.56 3.44 6.87
C CYS A 111 -13.12 2.90 8.19
N LEU A 112 -12.86 1.63 8.47
CA LEU A 112 -13.23 0.91 9.69
C LEU A 112 -11.98 0.30 10.32
N GLN A 113 -12.06 0.04 11.62
CA GLN A 113 -10.93 -0.51 12.36
C GLN A 113 -10.77 -2.01 12.10
N LEU A 114 -9.54 -2.40 11.75
CA LEU A 114 -9.13 -3.78 11.58
C LEU A 114 -8.84 -4.41 12.96
N CYS A 115 -8.97 -5.72 13.05
CA CYS A 115 -8.66 -6.50 14.25
C CYS A 115 -8.26 -7.92 13.88
N HIS A 116 -7.64 -8.64 14.81
CA HIS A 116 -7.36 -10.06 14.72
C HIS A 116 -8.53 -10.87 15.24
N THR A 117 -8.93 -11.87 14.46
CA THR A 117 -10.08 -12.74 14.80
C THR A 117 -9.79 -13.67 15.98
N ALA A 118 -8.50 -13.88 16.29
CA ALA A 118 -8.05 -14.72 17.39
C ALA A 118 -7.70 -13.94 18.67
N MET A 119 -7.81 -12.60 18.66
CA MET A 119 -7.44 -11.74 19.79
C MET A 119 -8.66 -10.99 20.36
N THR A 120 -8.50 -10.46 21.57
CA THR A 120 -9.52 -9.63 22.25
C THR A 120 -8.92 -8.32 22.73
N GLY A 121 -9.70 -7.24 22.69
CA GLY A 121 -9.28 -5.93 23.21
C GLY A 121 -8.64 -4.99 22.19
N GLU A 122 -8.60 -5.38 20.92
CA GLU A 122 -8.12 -4.52 19.83
C GLU A 122 -9.20 -3.56 19.32
N CYS A 123 -10.47 -3.86 19.57
CA CYS A 123 -11.59 -3.01 19.17
C CYS A 123 -11.98 -1.98 20.24
N PRO A 124 -12.63 -0.86 19.84
CA PRO A 124 -13.17 0.12 20.77
C PRO A 124 -14.19 -0.48 21.77
N PRO A 125 -14.45 0.20 22.90
CA PRO A 125 -15.47 -0.24 23.86
C PRO A 125 -16.83 -0.46 23.17
N ASN A 126 -17.49 -1.59 23.47
CA ASN A 126 -18.74 -2.06 22.87
C ASN A 126 -18.66 -2.61 21.45
N GLN A 127 -17.46 -2.75 20.88
CA GLN A 127 -17.26 -3.47 19.63
C GLN A 127 -16.55 -4.80 19.86
N THR A 128 -16.77 -5.72 18.94
CA THR A 128 -16.14 -7.04 18.92
C THR A 128 -15.52 -7.28 17.56
N CYS A 129 -14.39 -8.00 17.54
CA CYS A 129 -13.79 -8.38 16.28
C CYS A 129 -14.67 -9.43 15.59
N ARG A 130 -15.11 -9.13 14.37
CA ARG A 130 -15.92 -10.07 13.56
C ARG A 130 -15.19 -10.45 12.29
N THR A 131 -15.20 -11.74 11.99
CA THR A 131 -14.75 -12.26 10.69
C THR A 131 -15.64 -11.71 9.58
N VAL A 132 -15.03 -11.47 8.42
CA VAL A 132 -15.77 -11.08 7.21
C VAL A 132 -15.83 -12.31 6.30
N PRO A 133 -17.01 -12.83 5.94
CA PRO A 133 -17.14 -14.05 5.15
C PRO A 133 -16.37 -14.03 3.82
N ALA A 134 -16.25 -12.85 3.20
CA ALA A 134 -15.51 -12.66 1.96
C ALA A 134 -13.98 -12.86 2.13
N TRP A 135 -13.45 -12.73 3.35
CA TRP A 135 -12.01 -12.79 3.63
C TRP A 135 -11.52 -14.21 3.94
N GLY A 136 -12.40 -15.22 3.89
CA GLY A 136 -12.03 -16.62 4.04
C GLY A 136 -11.31 -16.92 5.35
N ALA A 137 -10.07 -17.41 5.25
CA ALA A 137 -9.21 -17.79 6.37
C ALA A 137 -8.26 -16.67 6.82
N SER A 138 -8.52 -15.42 6.43
CA SER A 138 -7.75 -14.26 6.89
C SER A 138 -7.65 -14.24 8.42
N PRO A 139 -6.48 -13.91 8.99
CA PRO A 139 -6.34 -13.69 10.43
C PRO A 139 -7.05 -12.40 10.89
N TYR A 140 -7.53 -11.59 9.94
CA TYR A 140 -8.15 -10.31 10.19
C TYR A 140 -9.68 -10.34 10.16
N GLY A 141 -10.26 -9.41 10.89
CA GLY A 141 -11.67 -9.08 10.92
C GLY A 141 -11.85 -7.57 11.03
N GLY A 142 -13.11 -7.14 11.12
CA GLY A 142 -13.45 -5.75 11.36
C GLY A 142 -14.14 -5.57 12.71
N CYS A 143 -13.83 -4.47 13.40
CA CYS A 143 -14.51 -4.09 14.63
C CYS A 143 -15.95 -3.62 14.33
N GLN A 144 -16.92 -4.27 14.99
CA GLN A 144 -18.36 -4.02 14.83
C GLN A 144 -19.09 -4.10 16.17
#